data_AF-A0A917KJW8-F1
#
_entry.id   AF-A0A917KJW8-F1
#
_cell.length_a   1.000
_cell.length_b   1.000
_cell.length_c   1.000
_cell.angle_alpha   90.00
_cell.angle_beta   90.00
_cell.angle_gamma   90.00
#
_symmetry.space_group_name_H-M   'P 1'
#
loop_
_entity.id
_entity.type
_entity.pdbx_description
1 polymer ?
#
loop_
_entity_poly.entity_id
_entity_poly.type
_entity_poly.pdbx_seq_one_letter_code
_entity_poly.pdbx_strand_id
1 'polypeptide(L)'
;MRSRRGSGQPATRTSLRCAIYARKSSEKGLEQEFNSLDAQWKACEAYIRSQRHEGWSLLPTRYDDGGLSGSSMNRPALQRLLADVAAGRVDLVVVYKFDRLTRSLADFAKIVEVLDGHGASFVSIT
;
A
#
# COMPACT_ATOMS: atom_id res chain seq x y z
N MET A 1 -18.68 -40.46 -17.41
CA MET A 1 -17.36 -40.29 -18.06
C MET A 1 -16.92 -38.85 -17.80
N ARG A 2 -15.92 -38.63 -16.91
CA ARG A 2 -15.07 -37.42 -16.69
C ARG A 2 -15.79 -36.06 -16.46
N SER A 3 -15.40 -35.16 -15.58
CA SER A 3 -14.37 -35.06 -14.55
C SER A 3 -14.57 -33.70 -13.86
N ARG A 4 -14.49 -33.71 -12.53
CA ARG A 4 -14.12 -32.65 -11.58
C ARG A 4 -13.90 -31.23 -12.16
N ARG A 5 -14.77 -30.28 -11.76
CA ARG A 5 -14.36 -28.87 -11.60
C ARG A 5 -13.72 -28.75 -10.22
N GLY A 6 -12.39 -28.64 -10.21
CA GLY A 6 -11.64 -28.28 -9.00
C GLY A 6 -12.01 -26.85 -8.61
N SER A 7 -12.62 -26.70 -7.45
CA SER A 7 -12.63 -25.46 -6.68
C SER A 7 -11.18 -25.07 -6.39
N GLY A 8 -10.66 -24.06 -7.09
CA GLY A 8 -9.36 -23.47 -6.77
C GLY A 8 -9.43 -22.83 -5.40
N GLN A 9 -8.96 -23.54 -4.37
CA GLN A 9 -8.58 -22.89 -3.12
C GLN A 9 -7.48 -21.88 -3.45
N PRO A 10 -7.55 -20.62 -2.97
CA PRO A 10 -6.41 -19.72 -3.06
C PRO A 10 -5.26 -20.42 -2.33
N ALA A 11 -4.15 -20.62 -3.04
CA ALA A 11 -2.93 -21.16 -2.44
C ALA A 11 -2.64 -20.33 -1.18
N THR A 12 -2.50 -20.99 -0.02
CA THR A 12 -2.10 -20.34 1.23
C THR A 12 -0.78 -19.62 0.98
N ARG A 13 -0.85 -18.31 0.76
CA ARG A 13 0.32 -17.50 0.45
C ARG A 13 1.18 -17.47 1.70
N THR A 14 2.26 -18.23 1.68
CA THR A 14 3.23 -18.35 2.79
C THR A 14 3.98 -17.05 3.05
N SER A 15 3.89 -16.06 2.16
CA SER A 15 4.38 -14.71 2.42
C SER A 15 3.52 -13.63 1.75
N LEU A 16 3.23 -12.56 2.50
CA LEU A 16 2.58 -11.35 2.03
C LEU A 16 3.62 -10.30 1.65
N ARG A 17 3.68 -9.90 0.38
CA ARG A 17 4.63 -8.90 -0.11
C ARG A 17 4.09 -7.50 0.17
N CYS A 18 4.72 -6.84 1.12
CA CYS A 18 4.33 -5.54 1.64
C CYS A 18 5.06 -4.42 0.90
N ALA A 19 4.31 -3.48 0.33
CA ALA A 19 4.82 -2.23 -0.21
C ALA A 19 4.53 -1.09 0.78
N ILE A 20 5.49 -0.19 0.98
CA ILE A 20 5.28 1.03 1.77
C ILE A 20 4.93 2.18 0.84
N TYR A 21 3.84 2.88 1.13
CA TYR A 21 3.50 4.14 0.46
C TYR A 21 3.61 5.31 1.44
N ALA A 22 4.48 6.26 1.12
CA ALA A 22 4.68 7.48 1.90
C ALA A 22 4.32 8.72 1.08
N ARG A 23 3.66 9.70 1.73
CA ARG A 23 3.27 10.96 1.08
C ARG A 23 3.51 12.15 2.00
N LYS A 24 4.10 13.20 1.46
CA LYS A 24 4.21 14.52 2.10
C LYS A 24 3.61 15.56 1.16
N SER A 25 2.55 16.27 1.59
CA SER A 25 2.05 17.43 0.84
C SER A 25 2.99 18.64 0.98
N SER A 26 2.95 19.52 -0.01
CA SER A 26 3.63 20.82 -0.03
C SER A 26 2.86 21.93 0.72
N GLU A 27 1.73 21.63 1.35
CA GLU A 27 0.92 22.60 2.10
C GLU A 27 1.74 23.15 3.29
N LYS A 28 2.15 24.43 3.21
CA LYS A 28 2.74 25.22 4.31
C LYS A 28 1.81 25.10 5.53
N GLY A 29 2.26 24.40 6.57
CA GLY A 29 1.49 24.20 7.81
C GLY A 29 1.65 22.84 8.48
N LEU A 30 2.24 21.85 7.79
CA LEU A 30 2.49 20.49 8.31
C LEU A 30 3.99 20.17 8.42
N GLU A 31 4.84 21.19 8.58
CA GLU A 31 6.30 21.03 8.75
C GLU A 31 6.63 20.61 10.19
N GLN A 32 6.20 19.41 10.57
CA GLN A 32 6.75 18.70 11.72
C GLN A 32 7.70 17.63 11.19
N GLU A 33 8.91 17.52 11.75
CA GLU A 33 9.89 16.47 11.42
C GLU A 33 9.29 15.05 11.47
N PHE A 34 8.30 14.86 12.35
CA PHE A 34 7.50 13.63 12.50
C PHE A 34 6.68 13.24 11.27
N ASN A 35 6.51 14.13 10.29
CA ASN A 35 5.75 13.86 9.06
C ASN A 35 6.64 13.82 7.80
N SER A 36 7.96 13.67 7.98
CA SER A 36 8.89 13.44 6.87
C SER A 36 8.60 12.09 6.18
N LEU A 37 8.92 11.99 4.89
CA LEU A 37 8.78 10.74 4.13
C LEU A 37 9.59 9.61 4.77
N ASP A 38 10.80 9.93 5.25
CA ASP A 38 11.68 8.95 5.87
C ASP A 38 11.15 8.46 7.23
N ALA A 39 10.59 9.34 8.06
CA ALA A 39 9.95 8.94 9.32
C ALA A 39 8.73 8.04 9.08
N GLN A 40 7.88 8.39 8.12
CA GLN A 40 6.75 7.55 7.70
C GLN A 40 7.23 6.18 7.23
N TRP A 41 8.28 6.15 6.39
CA TRP A 41 8.83 4.92 5.85
C TRP A 41 9.43 4.04 6.94
N LYS A 42 10.25 4.60 7.85
CA LYS A 42 10.85 3.87 8.98
C LYS A 42 9.78 3.28 9.91
N ALA A 43 8.71 4.03 10.18
CA ALA A 43 7.61 3.54 10.99
C ALA A 43 6.88 2.35 10.33
N CYS A 44 6.60 2.45 9.02
CA CYS A 44 5.99 1.35 8.26
C CYS A 44 6.92 0.14 8.16
N GLU A 45 8.23 0.36 7.94
CA GLU A 45 9.23 -0.70 7.90
C GLU A 45 9.29 -1.44 9.24
N ALA A 46 9.38 -0.71 10.36
CA ALA A 46 9.42 -1.29 11.70
C ALA A 46 8.16 -2.13 11.97
N TYR A 47 6.99 -1.64 11.54
CA TYR A 47 5.73 -2.37 11.66
C TYR A 47 5.73 -3.64 10.80
N ILE A 48 6.12 -3.57 9.52
CA ILE A 48 6.22 -4.79 8.68
C ILE A 48 7.18 -5.81 9.27
N ARG A 49 8.30 -5.34 9.86
CA ARG A 49 9.27 -6.21 10.53
C ARG A 49 8.69 -6.88 11.78
N SER A 50 7.84 -6.21 12.56
CA SER A 50 7.18 -6.85 13.71
C SER A 50 6.15 -7.90 13.30
N GLN A 51 5.53 -7.75 12.12
CA GLN A 51 4.58 -8.71 11.55
C GLN A 51 5.24 -9.86 10.75
N ARG A 52 6.56 -10.06 10.83
CA ARG A 52 7.26 -11.14 10.10
C ARG A 52 6.71 -12.54 10.40
N HIS A 53 6.22 -12.76 11.62
CA HIS A 53 5.61 -14.02 12.05
C HIS A 53 4.27 -14.33 11.34
N GLU A 54 3.57 -13.29 10.86
CA GLU A 54 2.38 -13.38 10.02
C GLU A 54 2.73 -13.55 8.52
N GLY A 55 4.00 -13.82 8.19
CA GLY A 55 4.47 -14.00 6.82
C GLY A 55 4.71 -12.70 6.04
N TRP A 56 4.68 -11.54 6.69
CA TRP A 56 4.86 -10.26 6.02
C TRP A 56 6.30 -10.09 5.51
N SER A 57 6.44 -9.54 4.31
CA SER A 57 7.74 -9.28 3.70
C SER A 57 7.82 -7.95 2.99
N LEU A 58 8.65 -7.06 3.54
CA LEU A 58 8.93 -5.75 2.94
C LEU A 58 9.60 -5.90 1.57
N LEU A 59 8.99 -5.29 0.56
CA LEU A 59 9.59 -5.11 -0.76
C LEU A 59 10.64 -3.97 -0.72
N PRO A 60 11.74 -4.09 -1.47
CA PRO A 60 12.80 -3.06 -1.50
C PRO A 60 12.35 -1.77 -2.20
N THR A 61 11.35 -1.84 -3.08
CA THR A 61 10.84 -0.68 -3.81
C THR A 61 10.16 0.30 -2.87
N ARG A 62 10.65 1.55 -2.83
CA ARG A 62 9.99 2.66 -2.14
C ARG A 62 8.97 3.36 -3.05
N TYR A 63 7.80 3.70 -2.52
CA TYR A 63 6.78 4.47 -3.22
C TYR A 63 6.51 5.78 -2.46
N ASP A 64 7.23 6.83 -2.85
CA ASP A 64 7.24 8.09 -2.13
C ASP A 64 6.73 9.22 -3.05
N ASP A 65 5.68 9.93 -2.62
CA ASP A 65 5.18 11.13 -3.28
C ASP A 65 5.42 12.36 -2.39
N GLY A 66 6.51 13.08 -2.66
CA GLY A 66 6.86 14.34 -2.00
C GLY A 66 6.30 15.57 -2.72
N GLY A 67 5.76 16.53 -1.98
CA GLY A 67 5.23 17.78 -2.52
C GLY A 67 3.86 17.67 -3.20
N LEU A 68 3.21 16.51 -3.12
CA LEU A 68 1.94 16.24 -3.79
C LEU A 68 0.76 16.15 -2.81
N SER A 69 -0.37 16.76 -3.19
CA SER A 69 -1.61 16.72 -2.40
C SER A 69 -2.28 15.35 -2.46
N GLY A 70 -2.95 14.96 -1.38
CA GLY A 70 -3.76 13.72 -1.32
C GLY A 70 -5.17 13.84 -1.91
N SER A 71 -5.46 14.91 -2.67
CA SER A 71 -6.79 15.21 -3.24
C SER A 71 -7.02 14.68 -4.67
N SER A 72 -6.00 14.08 -5.30
CA SER A 72 -6.14 13.44 -6.62
C SER A 72 -5.31 12.16 -6.69
N MET A 73 -5.57 11.30 -7.67
CA MET A 73 -4.76 10.11 -7.97
C MET A 73 -3.58 10.39 -8.92
N ASN A 74 -3.35 11.64 -9.35
CA ASN A 74 -2.25 11.98 -10.26
C ASN A 74 -0.93 12.10 -9.48
N ARG A 75 -0.43 10.94 -9.06
CA ARG A 75 0.66 10.77 -8.12
C ARG A 75 1.56 9.65 -8.64
N PRO A 76 2.78 9.96 -9.14
CA PRO A 76 3.60 8.98 -9.84
C PRO A 76 3.91 7.73 -9.03
N ALA A 77 4.20 7.86 -7.73
CA ALA A 77 4.50 6.71 -6.90
C ALA A 77 3.23 5.88 -6.60
N LEU A 78 2.09 6.52 -6.36
CA LEU A 78 0.80 5.83 -6.22
C LEU A 78 0.41 5.08 -7.49
N GLN A 79 0.54 5.69 -8.67
CA GLN A 79 0.22 5.04 -9.94
C GLN A 79 1.12 3.83 -10.19
N ARG A 80 2.42 3.95 -9.92
CA ARG A 80 3.34 2.81 -9.99
C ARG A 80 2.98 1.71 -9.02
N LEU A 81 2.58 2.06 -7.79
CA LEU A 81 2.13 1.09 -6.79
C LEU A 81 0.90 0.32 -7.26
N LEU A 82 -0.11 1.02 -7.77
CA LEU A 82 -1.33 0.39 -8.28
C LEU A 82 -1.04 -0.50 -9.49
N ALA A 83 -0.11 -0.11 -10.37
CA ALA A 83 0.35 -0.96 -11.47
C ALA A 83 1.07 -2.23 -10.96
N ASP A 84 1.84 -2.12 -9.88
CA ASP A 84 2.53 -3.26 -9.27
C ASP A 84 1.57 -4.20 -8.53
N VAL A 85 0.49 -3.65 -7.95
CA VAL A 85 -0.64 -4.46 -7.45
C VAL A 85 -1.33 -5.17 -8.61
N ALA A 86 -1.63 -4.46 -9.70
CA ALA A 86 -2.28 -5.06 -10.86
C ALA A 86 -1.44 -6.17 -11.51
N ALA A 87 -0.12 -6.01 -11.49
CA ALA A 87 0.83 -7.03 -11.95
C ALA A 87 1.01 -8.20 -10.95
N GLY A 88 0.29 -8.20 -9.83
CA GLY A 88 0.40 -9.22 -8.79
C GLY A 88 1.80 -9.25 -8.18
N ARG A 89 2.46 -8.09 -8.00
CA ARG A 89 3.78 -7.96 -7.33
C ARG A 89 3.67 -7.51 -5.88
N VAL A 90 2.54 -6.90 -5.51
CA VAL A 90 2.26 -6.37 -4.17
C VAL A 90 0.97 -6.99 -3.65
N ASP A 91 0.97 -7.37 -2.37
CA ASP A 91 -0.18 -8.00 -1.70
C ASP A 91 -0.74 -7.14 -0.60
N LEU A 92 0.12 -6.31 0.00
CA LEU A 92 -0.26 -5.47 1.11
C LEU A 92 0.38 -4.09 0.96
N VAL A 93 -0.43 -3.05 0.93
CA VAL A 93 0.02 -1.67 0.96
C VAL A 93 0.01 -1.18 2.41
N VAL A 94 1.16 -0.74 2.92
CA VAL A 94 1.30 -0.23 4.28
C VAL A 94 1.52 1.28 4.21
N VAL A 95 0.69 2.03 4.94
CA VAL A 95 0.77 3.50 5.03
C VAL A 95 0.87 3.95 6.48
N TYR A 96 1.52 5.10 6.69
CA TYR A 96 1.64 5.69 8.03
C TYR A 96 0.28 6.06 8.62
N LYS A 97 -0.51 6.79 7.82
CA LYS A 97 -1.87 7.24 8.10
C LYS A 97 -2.74 7.05 6.88
N PHE A 98 -4.03 6.83 7.10
CA PHE A 98 -5.02 6.70 6.02
C PHE A 98 -4.98 7.89 5.03
N ASP A 99 -4.86 9.12 5.54
CA ASP A 99 -4.82 10.35 4.74
C ASP A 99 -3.57 10.49 3.85
N ARG A 100 -2.58 9.60 4.02
CA ARG A 100 -1.44 9.50 3.09
C ARG A 100 -1.91 8.89 1.78
N LEU A 101 -2.76 7.87 1.81
CA LEU A 101 -3.29 7.18 0.64
C LEU A 101 -4.25 8.08 -0.15
N THR A 102 -5.23 8.69 0.52
CA THR A 102 -6.16 9.64 -0.11
C THR A 102 -6.93 10.43 0.94
N ARG A 103 -7.35 11.65 0.59
CA ARG A 103 -8.35 12.45 1.35
C ARG A 103 -9.72 12.46 0.65
N SER A 104 -9.84 11.82 -0.51
CA SER A 104 -11.06 11.75 -1.33
C SER A 104 -11.71 10.38 -1.19
N LEU A 105 -13.00 10.36 -0.79
CA LEU A 105 -13.79 9.13 -0.70
C LEU A 105 -13.96 8.45 -2.07
N ALA A 106 -14.12 9.23 -3.13
CA ALA A 106 -14.25 8.71 -4.49
C ALA A 106 -12.95 8.03 -4.97
N ASP A 107 -11.79 8.64 -4.67
CA ASP A 107 -10.50 8.03 -4.98
C ASP A 107 -10.25 6.79 -4.10
N PHE A 108 -10.72 6.80 -2.86
CA PHE A 108 -10.63 5.66 -1.97
C PHE A 108 -11.35 4.44 -2.54
N ALA A 109 -12.60 4.61 -2.99
CA ALA A 109 -13.37 3.53 -3.60
C ALA A 109 -12.64 2.88 -4.79
N LYS A 110 -12.06 3.71 -5.67
CA LYS A 110 -11.27 3.23 -6.83
C LYS A 110 -10.02 2.46 -6.40
N ILE A 111 -9.32 2.94 -5.38
CA ILE A 111 -8.13 2.25 -4.86
C ILE A 111 -8.53 0.88 -4.30
N VAL A 112 -9.57 0.83 -3.46
CA VAL A 112 -10.06 -0.43 -2.88
C VAL A 112 -10.48 -1.41 -3.97
N GLU A 113 -11.20 -0.96 -5.00
CA GLU A 113 -11.59 -1.79 -6.14
C GLU A 113 -10.38 -2.40 -6.86
N VAL A 114 -9.32 -1.62 -7.08
CA VAL A 114 -8.07 -2.12 -7.68
C VAL A 114 -7.38 -3.13 -6.76
N LEU A 115 -7.30 -2.87 -5.46
CA LEU A 115 -6.66 -3.78 -4.50
C LEU A 115 -7.42 -5.12 -4.42
N ASP A 116 -8.73 -5.06 -4.18
CA ASP A 116 -9.59 -6.24 -4.01
C ASP A 116 -9.63 -7.09 -5.30
N GLY A 117 -9.76 -6.44 -6.47
CA GLY A 117 -9.74 -7.10 -7.76
C GLY A 117 -8.46 -7.89 -8.07
N HIS A 118 -7.36 -7.61 -7.35
CA HIS A 118 -6.08 -8.29 -7.49
C HIS A 118 -5.65 -9.07 -6.24
N GLY A 119 -6.56 -9.27 -5.28
CA GLY A 119 -6.28 -10.00 -4.04
C GLY A 119 -5.24 -9.33 -3.15
N ALA A 120 -5.13 -8.00 -3.24
CA ALA A 120 -4.30 -7.16 -2.38
C ALA A 120 -5.16 -6.38 -1.37
N SER A 121 -4.54 -5.94 -0.29
CA SER A 121 -5.17 -5.15 0.77
C SER A 121 -4.29 -3.97 1.17
N PHE A 122 -4.79 -3.11 2.08
CA PHE A 122 -3.97 -2.07 2.69
C PHE A 122 -4.14 -2.02 4.22
N VAL A 123 -3.13 -1.49 4.92
CA VAL A 123 -3.12 -1.27 6.38
C VAL A 123 -2.57 0.12 6.68
N SER A 124 -3.24 0.85 7.58
CA SER A 124 -2.73 2.06 8.22
C SER A 124 -2.15 1.69 9.59
N ILE A 125 -0.98 2.22 9.93
CA ILE A 125 -0.33 1.91 11.24
C ILE A 125 -0.76 2.87 12.37
N THR A 126 -1.36 4.02 12.04
CA THR A 126 -1.97 4.97 12.99
C THR A 126 -3.35 5.40 12.57
#